data_AF-A0A381J5D1-F1
#
_entry.id   AF-A0A381J5D1-F1
#
_cell.length_a   1.000
_cell.length_b   1.000
_cell.length_c   1.000
_cell.angle_alpha   90.00
_cell.angle_beta   90.00
_cell.angle_gamma   90.00
#
_symmetry.space_group_name_H-M   'P 1'
#
loop_
_entity.id
_entity.type
_entity.pdbx_description
1 polymer ?
#
loop_
_entity_poly.entity_id
_entity_poly.type
_entity_poly.pdbx_seq_one_letter_code
_entity_poly.pdbx_strand_id
1 'polypeptide(L)'
;MGKFYAVKNGRKIGIYDSWNECKKQIDGYKGAIYKSFSSYDDAYKFINSTGIYKVDKQEHSLNNINVEESLSNNNDIAKAYVDGSYSDLYNMYSYGVVILHKNEIVKFSGRDNNEVNLSMRNVAGELLGAIEAIKWAIKNNIKDIYIHYDYEGIEKWATGIWKTNKEGTKSYKQFIDSIKNDLSIRFIKVKAHSGVTYNEEADVLAKSEFDNINEDFKTEVNHLNNVYLDIFSDVIKKEDKSKSKNQCSILFKGQTITDNKLKKIAKEIWKLDNKAIADIENINVQLVIDDEVLNIDIKDVFNEMFKYNIIFK
;
A
#
# COMPACT_ATOMS: atom_id res chain seq x y z
N MET A 1 0.04 27.89 24.47
CA MET A 1 -0.19 27.97 23.01
C MET A 1 -1.45 27.16 22.69
N GLY A 2 -2.48 27.79 22.12
CA GLY A 2 -3.68 27.08 21.66
C GLY A 2 -3.40 26.24 20.41
N LYS A 3 -4.21 25.20 20.17
CA LYS A 3 -4.19 24.44 18.90
C LYS A 3 -5.30 24.96 17.99
N PHE A 4 -5.00 25.09 16.70
CA PHE A 4 -6.00 25.36 15.67
C PHE A 4 -6.46 24.04 15.05
N TYR A 5 -7.76 23.87 14.86
CA TYR A 5 -8.36 22.66 14.28
C TYR A 5 -8.99 23.00 12.94
N ALA A 6 -8.41 22.49 11.86
CA ALA A 6 -8.87 22.74 10.51
C ALA A 6 -9.74 21.58 10.03
N VAL A 7 -10.96 21.87 9.57
CA VAL A 7 -11.88 20.94 8.92
C VAL A 7 -11.87 21.24 7.43
N LYS A 8 -11.34 20.30 6.64
CA LYS A 8 -11.26 20.36 5.18
C LYS A 8 -12.42 19.62 4.50
N ASN A 9 -12.93 18.57 5.16
CA ASN A 9 -14.18 17.92 4.77
C ASN A 9 -14.99 17.59 6.03
N GLY A 10 -16.26 17.99 6.08
CA GLY A 10 -17.13 17.88 7.24
C GLY A 10 -18.42 18.67 7.02
N ARG A 11 -19.27 18.77 8.06
CA ARG A 11 -20.53 19.53 7.99
C ARG A 11 -20.30 21.00 7.64
N LYS A 12 -19.26 21.59 8.21
CA LYS A 12 -18.81 22.96 7.93
C LYS A 12 -17.29 22.98 7.82
N ILE A 13 -16.78 23.42 6.66
CA ILE A 13 -15.36 23.64 6.41
C ILE A 13 -14.93 24.93 7.13
N GLY A 14 -13.77 24.91 7.78
CA GLY A 14 -13.27 26.06 8.53
C GLY A 14 -12.16 25.73 9.53
N ILE A 15 -11.64 26.76 10.20
CA ILE A 15 -10.66 26.65 11.28
C ILE A 15 -11.36 26.98 12.59
N TYR A 16 -11.13 26.15 13.60
CA TYR A 16 -11.74 26.23 14.91
C TYR A 16 -10.66 26.31 15.99
N ASP A 17 -10.84 27.18 16.98
CA ASP A 17 -9.89 27.34 18.09
C ASP A 17 -10.10 26.32 19.22
N SER A 18 -11.10 25.45 19.10
CA SER A 18 -11.38 24.39 20.08
C SER A 18 -11.74 23.05 19.44
N TRP A 19 -11.34 21.98 20.10
CA TRP A 19 -11.69 20.61 19.69
C TRP A 19 -13.20 20.39 19.70
N ASN A 20 -13.93 20.95 20.67
CA ASN A 20 -15.37 20.77 20.78
C ASN A 20 -16.12 21.34 19.56
N GLU A 21 -15.71 22.51 19.07
CA GLU A 21 -16.30 23.11 17.87
C GLU A 21 -15.93 22.33 16.60
N CYS A 22 -14.67 21.89 16.47
CA CYS A 22 -14.25 21.02 15.38
C CYS A 22 -15.02 19.69 15.39
N LYS A 23 -15.16 19.05 16.56
CA LYS A 23 -15.82 17.75 16.73
C LYS A 23 -17.26 17.79 16.22
N LYS A 24 -18.02 18.84 16.55
CA LYS A 24 -19.39 19.02 16.03
C LYS A 24 -19.47 18.95 14.49
N GLN A 25 -18.41 19.35 13.78
CA GLN A 25 -18.41 19.34 12.33
C GLN A 25 -18.04 18.00 11.71
N ILE A 26 -17.34 17.14 12.44
CA ILE A 26 -16.78 15.88 11.91
C ILE A 26 -17.44 14.63 12.49
N ASP A 27 -18.03 14.71 13.67
CA ASP A 27 -18.49 13.54 14.43
C ASP A 27 -19.66 12.85 13.70
N GLY A 28 -19.51 11.57 13.38
CA GLY A 28 -20.48 10.83 12.54
C GLY A 28 -20.56 11.28 11.07
N TYR A 29 -19.68 12.16 10.58
CA TYR A 29 -19.64 12.55 9.17
C TYR A 29 -18.73 11.61 8.36
N LYS A 30 -19.30 10.86 7.42
CA LYS A 30 -18.55 9.89 6.60
C LYS A 30 -17.52 10.62 5.71
N GLY A 31 -16.25 10.23 5.83
CA GLY A 31 -15.17 10.82 5.04
C GLY A 31 -14.67 12.17 5.55
N ALA A 32 -14.93 12.54 6.81
CA ALA A 32 -14.42 13.77 7.39
C ALA A 32 -12.88 13.86 7.30
N ILE A 33 -12.37 15.03 6.90
CA ILE A 33 -10.95 15.33 6.81
C ILE A 33 -10.68 16.54 7.71
N TYR A 34 -9.88 16.33 8.74
CA TYR A 34 -9.51 17.36 9.70
C TYR A 34 -8.10 17.14 10.25
N LYS A 35 -7.46 18.21 10.71
CA LYS A 35 -6.13 18.15 11.34
C LYS A 35 -5.94 19.31 12.32
N SER A 36 -5.11 19.09 13.35
CA SER A 36 -4.72 20.15 14.29
C SER A 36 -3.34 20.71 13.96
N PHE A 37 -3.17 22.01 14.15
CA PHE A 37 -1.97 22.79 13.85
C PHE A 37 -1.61 23.71 15.02
N SER A 38 -0.33 24.03 15.16
CA SER A 38 0.17 25.03 16.12
C SER A 38 0.10 26.46 15.59
N SER A 39 -0.12 26.63 14.28
CA SER A 39 -0.23 27.92 13.59
C SER A 39 -1.54 28.00 12.80
N TYR A 40 -2.17 29.17 12.84
CA TYR A 40 -3.35 29.47 12.02
C TYR A 40 -3.02 29.41 10.53
N ASP A 41 -1.83 29.88 10.12
CA ASP A 41 -1.41 29.87 8.72
C ASP A 41 -1.32 28.45 8.15
N ASP A 42 -0.84 27.50 8.95
CA ASP A 42 -0.77 26.10 8.52
C ASP A 42 -2.16 25.45 8.46
N ALA A 43 -3.04 25.81 9.40
CA ALA A 43 -4.45 25.42 9.37
C ALA A 43 -5.17 25.98 8.13
N TYR A 44 -4.86 27.22 7.75
CA TYR A 44 -5.41 27.90 6.57
C TYR A 44 -4.89 27.28 5.27
N LYS A 45 -3.60 26.96 5.18
CA LYS A 45 -3.04 26.23 4.03
C LYS A 45 -3.70 24.86 3.87
N PHE A 46 -3.98 24.17 4.97
CA PHE A 46 -4.62 22.86 4.95
C PHE A 46 -6.03 22.90 4.35
N ILE A 47 -6.91 23.82 4.78
CA ILE A 47 -8.27 23.91 4.24
C ILE A 47 -8.31 24.33 2.77
N ASN A 48 -7.35 25.16 2.33
CA ASN A 48 -7.28 25.69 0.97
C ASN A 48 -6.47 24.82 0.00
N SER A 49 -5.82 23.77 0.50
CA SER A 49 -5.23 22.75 -0.37
C SER A 49 -6.35 22.02 -1.11
N THR A 50 -6.62 22.34 -2.37
CA THR A 50 -7.30 21.36 -3.25
C THR A 50 -6.31 20.22 -3.50
N GLY A 51 -6.71 19.07 -4.06
CA GLY A 51 -5.76 18.03 -4.51
C GLY A 51 -4.84 18.49 -5.65
N ILE A 52 -4.57 19.80 -5.72
CA ILE A 52 -3.74 20.54 -6.65
C ILE A 52 -2.62 21.15 -5.81
N TYR A 53 -1.42 20.60 -5.96
CA TYR A 53 -0.21 21.26 -5.49
C TYR A 53 0.13 22.41 -6.43
N LYS A 54 -0.28 23.62 -6.04
CA LYS A 54 0.19 24.90 -6.59
C LYS A 54 0.69 25.75 -5.42
N VAL A 55 1.95 26.17 -5.45
CA VAL A 55 2.47 27.20 -4.56
C VAL A 55 2.97 28.34 -5.43
N ASP A 56 2.06 29.24 -5.82
CA ASP A 56 2.46 30.54 -6.31
C ASP A 56 2.52 31.51 -5.13
N LYS A 57 3.70 32.08 -4.91
CA LYS A 57 3.83 33.38 -4.26
C LYS A 57 3.45 34.43 -5.30
N GLN A 58 2.23 34.94 -5.22
CA GLN A 58 1.90 36.36 -5.27
C GLN A 58 0.38 36.52 -5.32
N GLU A 59 -0.11 37.44 -4.51
CA GLU A 59 -1.50 37.90 -4.45
C GLU A 59 -1.98 38.30 -5.85
N HIS A 60 -3.14 37.79 -6.27
CA HIS A 60 -4.18 38.63 -6.86
C HIS A 60 -5.53 37.93 -6.78
N SER A 61 -6.50 38.68 -6.27
CA SER A 61 -7.87 38.31 -5.97
C SER A 61 -8.59 37.62 -7.13
N LEU A 62 -9.33 36.55 -6.79
CA LEU A 62 -10.33 35.91 -7.64
C LEU A 62 -11.41 36.92 -8.02
N ASN A 63 -11.85 36.92 -9.28
CA ASN A 63 -13.27 37.06 -9.64
C ASN A 63 -13.49 36.60 -11.09
N ASN A 64 -14.43 35.65 -11.25
CA ASN A 64 -15.15 35.25 -12.47
C ASN A 64 -14.33 34.95 -13.73
N ILE A 65 -14.02 33.67 -13.97
CA ILE A 65 -13.70 33.19 -15.31
C ILE A 65 -14.62 32.01 -15.65
N ASN A 66 -15.38 32.19 -16.73
CA ASN A 66 -16.21 31.18 -17.39
C ASN A 66 -15.37 29.95 -17.73
N VAL A 67 -15.84 28.79 -17.31
CA VAL A 67 -15.12 27.50 -17.35
C VAL A 67 -14.92 26.96 -18.78
N GLU A 68 -15.51 27.58 -19.80
CA GLU A 68 -15.50 27.06 -21.17
C GLU A 68 -14.42 27.69 -22.08
N GLU A 69 -13.76 28.77 -21.66
CA GLU A 69 -12.87 29.55 -22.56
C GLU A 69 -11.37 29.41 -22.25
N SER A 70 -10.99 28.53 -21.31
CA SER A 70 -9.58 28.29 -20.92
C SER A 70 -9.00 26.96 -21.42
N LEU A 71 -9.69 26.27 -22.33
CA LEU A 71 -9.27 25.01 -22.96
C LEU A 71 -8.31 25.20 -24.15
N SER A 72 -7.87 26.44 -24.42
CA SER A 72 -7.03 26.81 -25.56
C SER A 72 -5.57 27.14 -25.18
N ASN A 73 -5.07 26.64 -24.05
CA ASN A 73 -3.64 26.53 -23.80
C ASN A 73 -3.22 25.06 -23.86
N ASN A 74 -2.37 24.73 -24.82
CA ASN A 74 -1.65 23.46 -25.00
C ASN A 74 -0.83 23.08 -23.74
N ASN A 75 -1.49 22.69 -22.65
CA ASN A 75 -0.80 22.12 -21.50
C ASN A 75 -0.57 20.64 -21.78
N ASP A 76 0.70 20.28 -21.80
CA ASP A 76 1.20 18.93 -21.97
C ASP A 76 0.85 18.08 -20.75
N ILE A 77 -0.41 17.64 -20.66
CA ILE A 77 -0.98 16.96 -19.49
C ILE A 77 -0.86 15.45 -19.65
N ALA A 78 -0.34 14.77 -18.63
CA ALA A 78 -0.40 13.32 -18.51
C ALA A 78 -1.49 12.87 -17.54
N LYS A 79 -2.16 11.77 -17.85
CA LYS A 79 -3.03 11.05 -16.90
C LYS A 79 -2.46 9.67 -16.67
N ALA A 80 -1.97 9.40 -15.47
CA ALA A 80 -1.49 8.09 -15.07
C ALA A 80 -2.56 7.38 -14.22
N TYR A 81 -2.70 6.08 -14.44
CA TYR A 81 -3.44 5.13 -13.61
C TYR A 81 -2.40 4.20 -12.99
N VAL A 82 -2.46 4.04 -11.67
CA VAL A 82 -1.47 3.28 -10.92
C VAL A 82 -2.16 2.27 -10.03
N ASP A 83 -1.59 1.07 -9.96
CA ASP A 83 -2.04 -0.01 -9.07
C ASP A 83 -0.83 -0.81 -8.56
N GLY A 84 -1.04 -1.57 -7.48
CA GLY A 84 -0.01 -2.35 -6.82
C GLY A 84 -0.48 -3.76 -6.46
N SER A 85 0.44 -4.71 -6.53
CA SER A 85 0.19 -6.10 -6.11
C SER A 85 1.28 -6.60 -5.18
N TYR A 86 1.02 -7.74 -4.54
CA TYR A 86 1.96 -8.40 -3.66
C TYR A 86 1.83 -9.92 -3.79
N SER A 87 2.97 -10.60 -3.84
CA SER A 87 3.02 -12.05 -3.83
C SER A 87 3.62 -12.54 -2.52
N ASP A 88 2.80 -13.26 -1.74
CA ASP A 88 3.29 -14.01 -0.58
C ASP A 88 4.27 -15.12 -1.01
N LEU A 89 4.10 -15.71 -2.20
CA LEU A 89 4.99 -16.74 -2.73
C LEU A 89 6.42 -16.21 -2.95
N TYR A 90 6.51 -15.06 -3.60
CA TYR A 90 7.80 -14.48 -3.98
C TYR A 90 8.34 -13.51 -2.93
N ASN A 91 7.53 -13.14 -1.94
CA ASN A 91 7.84 -12.12 -0.95
C ASN A 91 8.28 -10.81 -1.64
N MET A 92 7.49 -10.37 -2.62
CA MET A 92 7.74 -9.19 -3.44
C MET A 92 6.46 -8.39 -3.65
N TYR A 93 6.60 -7.07 -3.83
CA TYR A 93 5.55 -6.21 -4.32
C TYR A 93 5.83 -5.82 -5.78
N SER A 94 4.77 -5.52 -6.50
CA SER A 94 4.84 -5.06 -7.88
C SER A 94 3.91 -3.88 -8.11
N TYR A 95 4.11 -3.17 -9.20
CA TYR A 95 3.31 -2.04 -9.62
C TYR A 95 3.00 -2.12 -11.10
N GLY A 96 1.86 -1.55 -11.47
CA GLY A 96 1.46 -1.35 -12.86
C GLY A 96 1.10 0.11 -13.08
N VAL A 97 1.49 0.64 -14.24
CA VAL A 97 1.24 2.03 -14.63
C VAL A 97 0.74 2.09 -16.07
N VAL A 98 -0.35 2.80 -16.26
CA VAL A 98 -0.89 3.16 -17.58
C VAL A 98 -0.96 4.68 -17.69
N ILE A 99 -0.27 5.27 -18.66
CA ILE A 99 -0.24 6.72 -18.87
C ILE A 99 -0.87 7.07 -20.20
N LEU A 100 -1.84 7.99 -20.18
CA LEU A 100 -2.44 8.62 -21.35
C LEU A 100 -1.78 9.99 -21.56
N HIS A 101 -1.16 10.18 -22.73
CA HIS A 101 -0.43 11.40 -23.06
C HIS A 101 -0.39 11.61 -24.57
N LYS A 102 -0.80 12.79 -25.07
CA LYS A 102 -0.78 13.15 -26.52
C LYS A 102 -1.32 12.05 -27.46
N ASN A 103 -2.42 11.40 -27.07
CA ASN A 103 -3.05 10.27 -27.77
C ASN A 103 -2.25 8.96 -27.78
N GLU A 104 -1.15 8.88 -27.06
CA GLU A 104 -0.40 7.65 -26.81
C GLU A 104 -0.79 7.05 -25.46
N ILE A 105 -0.73 5.73 -25.40
CA ILE A 105 -0.91 4.95 -24.17
C ILE A 105 0.42 4.29 -23.86
N VAL A 106 1.07 4.75 -22.81
CA VAL A 106 2.31 4.18 -22.31
C VAL A 106 2.00 3.23 -21.16
N LYS A 107 2.49 2.00 -21.24
CA LYS A 107 2.26 0.95 -20.24
C LYS A 107 3.58 0.42 -19.77
N PHE A 108 3.75 0.32 -18.46
CA PHE A 108 4.91 -0.33 -17.87
C PHE A 108 4.58 -0.81 -16.47
N SER A 109 5.39 -1.75 -16.01
CA SER A 109 5.28 -2.40 -14.71
C SER A 109 6.67 -2.70 -14.19
N GLY A 110 6.72 -3.06 -12.91
CA GLY A 110 7.95 -3.49 -12.28
C GLY A 110 7.68 -4.07 -10.89
N ARG A 111 8.74 -4.59 -10.28
CA ARG A 111 8.68 -5.27 -8.99
C ARG A 111 9.92 -4.97 -8.15
N ASP A 112 9.76 -5.10 -6.84
CA ASP A 112 10.81 -4.88 -5.87
C ASP A 112 10.55 -5.76 -4.63
N ASN A 113 11.60 -6.07 -3.89
CA ASN A 113 11.60 -6.90 -2.70
C ASN A 113 12.29 -6.22 -1.50
N ASN A 114 12.47 -4.90 -1.54
CA ASN A 114 13.07 -4.14 -0.45
C ASN A 114 12.37 -4.42 0.90
N GLU A 115 13.12 -5.02 1.83
CA GLU A 115 12.65 -5.51 3.13
C GLU A 115 11.88 -4.45 3.94
N VAL A 116 12.33 -3.19 3.86
CA VAL A 116 11.72 -2.06 4.57
C VAL A 116 10.26 -1.84 4.12
N ASN A 117 9.98 -2.10 2.85
CA ASN A 117 8.68 -1.88 2.22
C ASN A 117 7.83 -3.16 2.14
N LEU A 118 8.40 -4.36 2.28
CA LEU A 118 7.64 -5.62 2.25
C LEU A 118 6.48 -5.65 3.26
N SER A 119 6.68 -5.04 4.44
CA SER A 119 5.63 -4.92 5.47
C SER A 119 4.41 -4.09 5.05
N MET A 120 4.49 -3.38 3.92
CA MET A 120 3.40 -2.59 3.34
C MET A 120 2.62 -3.36 2.27
N ARG A 121 3.09 -4.54 1.84
CA ARG A 121 2.43 -5.41 0.86
C ARG A 121 2.05 -4.65 -0.42
N ASN A 122 0.80 -4.76 -0.90
CA ASN A 122 0.31 -4.10 -2.11
C ASN A 122 0.46 -2.57 -2.05
N VAL A 123 0.38 -1.97 -0.85
CA VAL A 123 0.58 -0.53 -0.65
C VAL A 123 1.99 -0.10 -1.04
N ALA A 124 3.01 -0.96 -0.88
CA ALA A 124 4.35 -0.65 -1.39
C ALA A 124 4.36 -0.53 -2.91
N GLY A 125 3.68 -1.46 -3.59
CA GLY A 125 3.49 -1.45 -5.03
C GLY A 125 2.76 -0.20 -5.51
N GLU A 126 1.65 0.15 -4.87
CA GLU A 126 0.86 1.35 -5.18
C GLU A 126 1.70 2.64 -5.09
N LEU A 127 2.49 2.79 -4.01
CA LEU A 127 3.38 3.94 -3.86
C LEU A 127 4.50 3.94 -4.91
N LEU A 128 5.08 2.78 -5.21
CA LEU A 128 6.11 2.66 -6.22
C LEU A 128 5.57 3.00 -7.62
N GLY A 129 4.37 2.52 -7.97
CA GLY A 129 3.69 2.87 -9.21
C GLY A 129 3.46 4.38 -9.35
N ALA A 130 3.01 5.04 -8.28
CA ALA A 130 2.90 6.50 -8.25
C ALA A 130 4.25 7.21 -8.46
N ILE A 131 5.32 6.74 -7.79
CA ILE A 131 6.67 7.27 -7.96
C ILE A 131 7.14 7.13 -9.42
N GLU A 132 6.98 5.96 -10.02
CA GLU A 132 7.47 5.69 -11.37
C GLU A 132 6.66 6.43 -12.45
N ALA A 133 5.34 6.59 -12.26
CA ALA A 133 4.52 7.46 -13.11
C ALA A 133 5.01 8.92 -13.10
N ILE A 134 5.38 9.42 -11.92
CA ILE A 134 5.93 10.77 -11.72
C ILE A 134 7.31 10.90 -12.34
N LYS A 135 8.21 9.92 -12.14
CA LYS A 135 9.54 9.91 -12.77
C LYS A 135 9.43 9.91 -14.29
N TRP A 136 8.48 9.15 -14.84
CA TRP A 136 8.19 9.17 -16.27
C TRP A 136 7.77 10.57 -16.74
N ALA A 137 6.90 11.26 -16.00
CA ALA A 137 6.49 12.63 -16.33
C ALA A 137 7.69 13.60 -16.36
N ILE A 138 8.54 13.55 -15.33
CA ILE A 138 9.75 14.38 -15.24
C ILE A 138 10.69 14.11 -16.42
N LYS A 139 10.95 12.84 -16.73
CA LYS A 139 11.83 12.42 -17.85
C LYS A 139 11.31 12.91 -19.20
N ASN A 140 10.00 13.01 -19.37
CA ASN A 140 9.34 13.49 -20.60
C ASN A 140 9.03 14.99 -20.58
N ASN A 141 9.57 15.76 -19.62
CA ASN A 141 9.37 17.20 -19.46
C ASN A 141 7.90 17.62 -19.30
N ILE A 142 7.07 16.74 -18.74
CA ILE A 142 5.67 17.00 -18.47
C ILE A 142 5.57 17.83 -17.19
N LYS A 143 4.69 18.84 -17.21
CA LYS A 143 4.54 19.80 -16.11
C LYS A 143 3.26 19.61 -15.29
N ASP A 144 2.27 18.91 -15.84
CA ASP A 144 1.00 18.62 -15.18
C ASP A 144 0.70 17.12 -15.32
N ILE A 145 0.64 16.39 -14.20
CA ILE A 145 0.25 14.97 -14.15
C ILE A 145 -0.94 14.75 -13.22
N TYR A 146 -1.89 13.94 -13.68
CA TYR A 146 -3.02 13.44 -12.91
C TYR A 146 -2.79 11.97 -12.56
N ILE A 147 -2.61 11.67 -11.27
CA ILE A 147 -2.46 10.32 -10.74
C ILE A 147 -3.83 9.81 -10.31
N HIS A 148 -4.32 8.79 -11.02
CA HIS A 148 -5.54 8.06 -10.70
C HIS A 148 -5.17 6.83 -9.87
N TYR A 149 -5.82 6.67 -8.72
CA TYR A 149 -5.53 5.60 -7.76
C TYR A 149 -6.79 5.21 -6.98
N ASP A 150 -6.81 4.03 -6.38
CA ASP A 150 -7.92 3.55 -5.57
C ASP A 150 -7.65 3.63 -4.05
N TYR A 151 -6.38 3.59 -3.64
CA TYR A 151 -5.96 3.71 -2.25
C TYR A 151 -5.63 5.14 -1.79
N GLU A 152 -6.38 5.61 -0.78
CA GLU A 152 -6.29 6.99 -0.27
C GLU A 152 -4.91 7.40 0.25
N GLY A 153 -4.04 6.44 0.61
CA GLY A 153 -2.71 6.74 1.13
C GLY A 153 -1.82 7.48 0.13
N ILE A 154 -1.96 7.20 -1.17
CA ILE A 154 -1.18 7.85 -2.24
C ILE A 154 -1.32 9.38 -2.17
N GLU A 155 -2.54 9.89 -2.04
CA GLU A 155 -2.81 11.31 -1.89
C GLU A 155 -2.54 11.80 -0.47
N LYS A 156 -3.01 11.08 0.55
CA LYS A 156 -3.03 11.61 1.92
C LYS A 156 -1.65 11.73 2.53
N TRP A 157 -0.71 10.84 2.20
CA TRP A 157 0.69 11.01 2.59
C TRP A 157 1.35 12.10 1.76
N ALA A 158 1.14 12.11 0.44
CA ALA A 158 1.67 13.15 -0.43
C ALA A 158 1.24 14.55 0.05
N THR A 159 -0.04 14.76 0.39
CA THR A 159 -0.64 16.01 0.91
C THR A 159 -0.28 16.33 2.37
N GLY A 160 0.32 15.38 3.10
CA GLY A 160 0.57 15.52 4.53
C GLY A 160 -0.68 15.50 5.40
N ILE A 161 -1.84 15.10 4.87
CA ILE A 161 -3.06 14.86 5.66
C ILE A 161 -2.80 13.72 6.66
N TRP A 162 -2.17 12.65 6.19
CA TRP A 162 -1.76 11.52 7.03
C TRP A 162 -0.32 11.68 7.51
N LYS A 163 -0.06 11.20 8.73
CA LYS A 163 1.30 11.08 9.26
C LYS A 163 2.00 9.88 8.61
N THR A 164 3.28 10.06 8.29
CA THR A 164 4.15 9.02 7.74
C THR A 164 4.92 8.34 8.87
N ASN A 165 4.50 7.13 9.24
CA ASN A 165 5.11 6.40 10.37
C ASN A 165 6.12 5.34 9.92
N LYS A 166 5.92 4.75 8.73
CA LYS A 166 6.81 3.75 8.13
C LYS A 166 7.85 4.42 7.25
N GLU A 167 9.05 3.84 7.15
CA GLU A 167 10.13 4.36 6.31
C GLU A 167 9.74 4.52 4.83
N GLY A 168 9.00 3.56 4.27
CA GLY A 168 8.46 3.69 2.90
C GLY A 168 7.56 4.91 2.72
N THR A 169 6.64 5.16 3.66
CA THR A 169 5.75 6.35 3.62
C THR A 169 6.51 7.66 3.80
N LYS A 170 7.61 7.67 4.58
CA LYS A 170 8.46 8.85 4.77
C LYS A 170 9.23 9.16 3.50
N SER A 171 9.83 8.13 2.89
CA SER A 171 10.58 8.22 1.63
C SER A 171 9.69 8.71 0.48
N TYR A 172 8.46 8.19 0.38
CA TYR A 172 7.48 8.65 -0.60
C TYR A 172 7.16 10.15 -0.44
N LYS A 173 6.90 10.60 0.80
CA LYS A 173 6.63 12.02 1.07
C LYS A 173 7.83 12.91 0.74
N GLN A 174 9.04 12.49 1.12
CA GLN A 174 10.28 13.21 0.78
C GLN A 174 10.47 13.34 -0.73
N PHE A 175 10.22 12.27 -1.49
CA PHE A 175 10.26 12.29 -2.95
C PHE A 175 9.28 13.33 -3.52
N ILE A 176 8.00 13.28 -3.13
CA ILE A 176 6.98 14.25 -3.58
C ILE A 176 7.37 15.69 -3.23
N ASP A 177 7.88 15.92 -2.01
CA ASP A 177 8.30 17.25 -1.58
C ASP A 177 9.51 17.79 -2.36
N SER A 178 10.38 16.90 -2.85
CA SER A 178 11.57 17.28 -3.62
C SER A 178 11.24 17.81 -5.03
N ILE A 179 10.13 17.36 -5.62
CA ILE A 179 9.74 17.67 -7.01
C ILE A 179 8.60 18.68 -7.12
N LYS A 180 8.07 19.14 -5.98
CA LYS A 180 6.85 19.95 -5.92
C LYS A 180 6.90 21.26 -6.72
N ASN A 181 8.10 21.77 -6.99
CA ASN A 181 8.32 23.01 -7.74
C ASN A 181 8.48 22.75 -9.25
N ASP A 182 8.77 21.52 -9.64
CA ASP A 182 9.11 21.15 -11.02
C ASP A 182 7.95 20.53 -11.78
N LEU A 183 6.97 19.96 -11.05
CA LEU A 183 5.84 19.20 -11.55
C LEU A 183 4.58 19.46 -10.71
N SER A 184 3.47 19.81 -11.35
CA SER A 184 2.15 19.84 -10.71
C SER A 184 1.53 18.44 -10.72
N ILE A 185 1.21 17.93 -9.53
CA ILE A 185 0.62 16.60 -9.34
C ILE A 185 -0.81 16.78 -8.83
N ARG A 186 -1.74 16.11 -9.49
CA ARG A 186 -3.15 16.07 -9.11
C ARG A 186 -3.60 14.65 -8.83
N PHE A 187 -4.19 14.45 -7.67
CA PHE A 187 -4.62 13.15 -7.19
C PHE A 187 -6.11 12.96 -7.47
N ILE A 188 -6.47 11.92 -8.24
CA ILE A 188 -7.86 11.56 -8.54
C ILE A 188 -8.15 10.16 -7.98
N LYS A 189 -8.95 10.10 -6.92
CA LYS A 189 -9.42 8.83 -6.40
C LYS A 189 -10.43 8.20 -7.37
N VAL A 190 -10.14 6.99 -7.83
CA VAL A 190 -11.08 6.13 -8.55
C VAL A 190 -11.64 5.05 -7.62
N LYS A 191 -12.79 4.48 -7.98
CA LYS A 191 -13.33 3.33 -7.23
C LYS A 191 -12.60 2.07 -7.70
N ALA A 192 -12.06 1.30 -6.77
CA ALA A 192 -11.54 -0.03 -7.08
C ALA A 192 -12.63 -0.87 -7.75
N HIS A 193 -12.26 -1.66 -8.77
CA HIS A 193 -13.14 -2.64 -9.42
C HIS A 193 -14.44 -2.03 -9.99
N SER A 194 -14.35 -0.82 -10.55
CA SER A 194 -15.51 -0.07 -11.05
C SER A 194 -15.69 -0.09 -12.57
N GLY A 195 -14.93 -0.89 -13.33
CA GLY A 195 -14.98 -0.88 -14.80
C GLY A 195 -14.17 0.25 -15.44
N VAL A 196 -13.31 0.93 -14.69
CA VAL A 196 -12.38 1.93 -15.26
C VAL A 196 -11.27 1.18 -15.97
N THR A 197 -11.38 1.09 -17.30
CA THR A 197 -10.52 0.29 -18.18
C THR A 197 -9.03 0.39 -17.85
N TYR A 198 -8.52 1.60 -17.63
CA TYR A 198 -7.09 1.83 -17.39
C TYR A 198 -6.62 1.51 -15.96
N ASN A 199 -7.52 1.54 -14.97
CA ASN A 199 -7.19 1.08 -13.62
C ASN A 199 -7.11 -0.45 -13.60
N GLU A 200 -8.07 -1.13 -14.24
CA GLU A 200 -8.05 -2.59 -14.36
C GLU A 200 -6.82 -3.06 -15.16
N GLU A 201 -6.43 -2.30 -16.17
CA GLU A 201 -5.20 -2.58 -16.90
C GLU A 201 -3.94 -2.38 -16.03
N ALA A 202 -3.90 -1.36 -15.16
CA ALA A 202 -2.81 -1.19 -14.21
C ALA A 202 -2.74 -2.35 -13.19
N ASP A 203 -3.88 -2.83 -12.68
CA ASP A 203 -3.96 -4.01 -11.80
C ASP A 203 -3.42 -5.28 -12.49
N VAL A 204 -3.83 -5.52 -13.74
CA VAL A 204 -3.36 -6.65 -14.55
C VAL A 204 -1.85 -6.57 -14.76
N LEU A 205 -1.34 -5.39 -15.12
CA LEU A 205 0.10 -5.17 -15.29
C LEU A 205 0.87 -5.48 -13.99
N ALA A 206 0.40 -4.99 -12.84
CA ALA A 206 1.03 -5.26 -11.56
C ALA A 206 1.08 -6.76 -11.26
N LYS A 207 -0.03 -7.50 -11.48
CA LYS A 207 -0.09 -8.95 -11.24
C LYS A 207 0.80 -9.74 -12.19
N SER A 208 0.88 -9.34 -13.46
CA SER A 208 1.65 -10.03 -14.50
C SER A 208 3.17 -10.01 -14.25
N GLU A 209 3.67 -9.13 -13.39
CA GLU A 209 5.08 -9.11 -12.98
C GLU A 209 5.53 -10.42 -12.32
N PHE A 210 4.61 -11.11 -11.66
CA PHE A 210 4.88 -12.38 -11.01
C PHE A 210 4.93 -13.55 -12.00
N ASP A 211 4.29 -13.42 -13.17
CA ASP A 211 4.33 -14.41 -14.24
C ASP A 211 5.69 -14.39 -14.97
N ASN A 212 6.34 -13.23 -15.00
CA ASN A 212 7.61 -12.97 -15.70
C ASN A 212 8.86 -13.13 -14.82
N ILE A 213 8.74 -13.85 -13.71
CA ILE A 213 9.87 -14.22 -12.86
C ILE A 213 10.69 -15.34 -13.54
N ASN A 214 12.02 -15.31 -13.42
CA ASN A 214 12.89 -16.31 -14.03
C ASN A 214 12.47 -17.72 -13.58
N GLU A 215 12.36 -18.65 -14.52
CA GLU A 215 12.01 -20.05 -14.29
C GLU A 215 12.92 -20.73 -13.25
N ASP A 216 14.21 -20.38 -13.19
CA ASP A 216 15.11 -20.94 -12.17
C ASP A 216 14.66 -20.54 -10.75
N PHE A 217 14.33 -19.27 -10.56
CA PHE A 217 13.87 -18.75 -9.27
C PHE A 217 12.47 -19.28 -8.92
N LYS A 218 11.57 -19.37 -9.93
CA LYS A 218 10.26 -20.02 -9.74
C LYS A 218 10.45 -21.47 -9.29
N THR A 219 11.37 -22.20 -9.92
CA THR A 219 11.66 -23.60 -9.59
C THR A 219 12.18 -23.74 -8.16
N GLU A 220 13.09 -22.87 -7.74
CA GLU A 220 13.62 -22.86 -6.37
C GLU A 220 12.52 -22.58 -5.34
N VAL A 221 11.70 -21.55 -5.57
CA VAL A 221 10.59 -21.19 -4.67
C VAL A 221 9.52 -22.28 -4.64
N ASN A 222 9.16 -22.87 -5.79
CA ASN A 222 8.22 -23.99 -5.86
C ASN A 222 8.76 -25.23 -5.17
N HIS A 223 10.05 -25.53 -5.35
CA HIS A 223 10.71 -26.62 -4.64
C HIS A 223 10.63 -26.40 -3.13
N LEU A 224 10.95 -25.20 -2.65
CA LEU A 224 10.87 -24.85 -1.23
C LEU A 224 9.44 -24.97 -0.68
N ASN A 225 8.44 -24.47 -1.43
CA ASN A 225 7.02 -24.63 -1.06
C ASN A 225 6.61 -26.11 -1.00
N ASN A 226 7.09 -26.95 -1.92
CA ASN A 226 6.85 -28.40 -1.88
C ASN A 226 7.45 -29.05 -0.63
N VAL A 227 8.68 -28.66 -0.23
CA VAL A 227 9.27 -29.13 1.03
C VAL A 227 8.37 -28.74 2.22
N TYR A 228 7.82 -27.53 2.24
CA TYR A 228 6.91 -27.11 3.30
C TYR A 228 5.58 -27.86 3.27
N LEU A 229 5.03 -28.16 2.09
CA LEU A 229 3.83 -28.97 1.92
C LEU A 229 4.03 -30.42 2.39
N ASP A 230 5.21 -30.98 2.16
CA ASP A 230 5.58 -32.31 2.66
C ASP A 230 5.63 -32.32 4.19
N ILE A 231 6.28 -31.32 4.80
CA ILE A 231 6.28 -31.13 6.27
C ILE A 231 4.86 -31.00 6.79
N PHE A 232 4.04 -30.17 6.14
CA PHE A 232 2.64 -29.99 6.52
C PHE A 232 1.90 -31.33 6.51
N SER A 233 1.96 -32.05 5.40
CA SER A 233 1.29 -33.34 5.21
C SER A 233 1.73 -34.37 6.24
N ASP A 234 3.03 -34.44 6.51
CA ASP A 234 3.62 -35.36 7.48
C ASP A 234 3.21 -35.05 8.91
N VAL A 235 3.08 -33.78 9.27
CA VAL A 235 2.65 -33.39 10.62
C VAL A 235 1.15 -33.61 10.80
N ILE A 236 0.32 -33.29 9.80
CA ILE A 236 -1.14 -33.43 9.94
C ILE A 236 -1.58 -34.89 10.01
N LYS A 237 -0.92 -35.80 9.27
CA LYS A 237 -1.21 -37.26 9.31
C LYS A 237 -0.89 -37.91 10.65
N LYS A 238 0.04 -37.35 11.43
CA LYS A 238 0.45 -37.92 12.72
C LYS A 238 -0.62 -37.67 13.78
N GLU A 239 -0.86 -38.68 14.62
CA GLU A 239 -1.72 -38.53 15.78
C GLU A 239 -1.18 -37.46 16.74
N ASP A 240 -2.09 -36.69 17.32
CA ASP A 240 -1.75 -35.62 18.25
C ASP A 240 -1.37 -36.24 19.60
N LYS A 241 -0.08 -36.56 19.78
CA LYS A 241 0.46 -37.15 21.03
C LYS A 241 0.62 -36.12 22.17
N SER A 242 0.14 -34.90 21.97
CA SER A 242 0.30 -33.80 22.93
C SER A 242 -0.54 -34.03 24.18
N LYS A 243 0.05 -33.81 25.35
CA LYS A 243 -0.66 -33.79 26.64
C LYS A 243 -1.39 -32.46 26.90
N SER A 244 -1.11 -31.42 26.11
CA SER A 244 -1.75 -30.11 26.26
C SER A 244 -3.10 -30.08 25.52
N LYS A 245 -4.11 -29.47 26.14
CA LYS A 245 -5.42 -29.30 25.53
C LYS A 245 -5.31 -28.35 24.35
N ASN A 246 -5.66 -28.81 23.15
CA ASN A 246 -5.76 -27.98 21.96
C ASN A 246 -6.78 -26.85 22.22
N GLN A 247 -6.41 -25.61 21.91
CA GLN A 247 -7.30 -24.47 22.06
C GLN A 247 -8.23 -24.32 20.86
N CYS A 248 -7.82 -24.81 19.69
CA CYS A 248 -8.56 -24.69 18.44
C CYS A 248 -8.39 -25.95 17.59
N SER A 249 -9.44 -26.34 16.89
CA SER A 249 -9.45 -27.41 15.89
C SER A 249 -10.33 -26.99 14.73
N ILE A 250 -9.81 -27.06 13.52
CA ILE A 250 -10.52 -26.71 12.29
C ILE A 250 -10.42 -27.85 11.27
N LEU A 251 -11.43 -27.98 10.42
CA LEU A 251 -11.42 -28.89 9.28
C LEU A 251 -11.08 -28.09 8.02
N PHE A 252 -9.95 -28.40 7.39
CA PHE A 252 -9.48 -27.75 6.17
C PHE A 252 -9.04 -28.80 5.16
N LYS A 253 -9.58 -28.75 3.93
CA LYS A 253 -9.35 -29.75 2.87
C LYS A 253 -9.50 -31.21 3.36
N GLY A 254 -10.50 -31.47 4.20
CA GLY A 254 -10.77 -32.79 4.77
C GLY A 254 -9.80 -33.24 5.86
N GLN A 255 -8.88 -32.39 6.32
CA GLN A 255 -7.94 -32.68 7.39
C GLN A 255 -8.20 -31.83 8.63
N THR A 256 -8.06 -32.46 9.80
CA THR A 256 -8.20 -31.77 11.09
C THR A 256 -6.87 -31.13 11.49
N ILE A 257 -6.87 -29.80 11.51
CA ILE A 257 -5.73 -28.96 11.90
C ILE A 257 -5.97 -28.44 13.32
N THR A 258 -4.97 -28.60 14.18
CA THR A 258 -4.97 -28.14 15.58
C THR A 258 -3.87 -27.12 15.81
N ASP A 259 -3.99 -26.28 16.85
CA ASP A 259 -2.97 -25.31 17.22
C ASP A 259 -1.61 -25.97 17.54
N ASN A 260 -1.62 -27.15 18.16
CA ASN A 260 -0.40 -27.92 18.40
C ASN A 260 0.26 -28.40 17.09
N LYS A 261 -0.53 -28.89 16.13
CA LYS A 261 -0.01 -29.29 14.81
C LYS A 261 0.59 -28.10 14.06
N LEU A 262 -0.07 -26.94 14.07
CA LEU A 262 0.44 -25.72 13.45
C LEU A 262 1.78 -25.27 14.04
N LYS A 263 1.90 -25.27 15.37
CA LYS A 263 3.19 -24.98 16.04
C LYS A 263 4.28 -25.99 15.69
N LYS A 264 3.92 -27.26 15.50
CA LYS A 264 4.86 -28.31 15.11
C LYS A 264 5.34 -28.11 13.67
N ILE A 265 4.45 -27.77 12.74
CA ILE A 265 4.80 -27.42 11.35
C ILE A 265 5.80 -26.27 11.34
N ALA A 266 5.50 -25.17 12.06
CA ALA A 266 6.40 -24.03 12.16
C ALA A 266 7.79 -24.41 12.69
N LYS A 267 7.86 -25.26 13.71
CA LYS A 267 9.14 -25.74 14.27
C LYS A 267 9.92 -26.66 13.33
N GLU A 268 9.25 -27.50 12.54
CA GLU A 268 9.95 -28.34 11.55
C GLU A 268 10.47 -27.48 10.38
N ILE A 269 9.72 -26.48 9.94
CA ILE A 269 10.19 -25.51 8.94
C ILE A 269 11.39 -24.73 9.46
N TRP A 270 11.34 -24.24 10.71
CA TRP A 270 12.45 -23.53 11.35
C TRP A 270 13.78 -24.30 11.32
N LYS A 271 13.71 -25.63 11.51
CA LYS A 271 14.91 -26.48 11.48
C LYS A 271 15.54 -26.61 10.11
N LEU A 272 14.79 -26.42 9.02
CA LEU A 272 15.34 -26.48 7.66
C LEU A 272 16.42 -25.41 7.46
N ASP A 273 16.30 -24.28 8.14
CA ASP A 273 17.28 -23.20 8.13
C ASP A 273 18.49 -23.48 9.04
N ASN A 274 18.62 -24.71 9.58
CA ASN A 274 19.63 -25.10 10.58
C ASN A 274 19.58 -24.26 11.88
N LYS A 275 18.42 -23.71 12.22
CA LYS A 275 18.21 -22.90 13.44
C LYS A 275 17.70 -23.76 14.60
N ALA A 276 18.08 -23.44 15.82
CA ALA A 276 17.66 -24.21 16.99
C ALA A 276 16.25 -23.79 17.43
N ILE A 277 15.41 -24.74 17.84
CA ILE A 277 14.06 -24.43 18.37
C ILE A 277 14.16 -23.51 19.61
N ALA A 278 15.26 -23.58 20.36
CA ALA A 278 15.51 -22.72 21.52
C ALA A 278 15.63 -21.24 21.15
N ASP A 279 15.92 -20.92 19.89
CA ASP A 279 16.06 -19.56 19.40
C ASP A 279 14.70 -18.92 19.11
N ILE A 280 13.60 -19.67 19.17
CA ILE A 280 12.25 -19.17 18.91
C ILE A 280 11.71 -18.45 20.16
N GLU A 281 11.49 -17.14 20.05
CA GLU A 281 10.78 -16.35 21.06
C GLU A 281 9.26 -16.48 20.90
N ASN A 282 8.75 -16.35 19.67
CA ASN A 282 7.32 -16.41 19.39
C ASN A 282 7.02 -17.05 18.03
N ILE A 283 5.89 -17.74 17.93
CA ILE A 283 5.34 -18.30 16.69
C ILE A 283 3.93 -17.75 16.52
N ASN A 284 3.70 -17.06 15.42
CA ASN A 284 2.37 -16.69 14.96
C ASN A 284 2.05 -17.46 13.68
N VAL A 285 0.87 -18.09 13.63
CA VAL A 285 0.43 -18.86 12.48
C VAL A 285 -0.95 -18.39 12.06
N GLN A 286 -1.09 -18.04 10.79
CA GLN A 286 -2.34 -17.58 10.19
C GLN A 286 -2.68 -18.43 8.97
N LEU A 287 -3.80 -19.15 9.03
CA LEU A 287 -4.38 -19.81 7.87
C LEU A 287 -5.39 -18.87 7.19
N VAL A 288 -5.07 -18.44 5.98
CA VAL A 288 -5.96 -17.61 5.14
C VAL A 288 -6.75 -18.56 4.22
N ILE A 289 -8.04 -18.73 4.52
CA ILE A 289 -8.88 -19.74 3.84
C ILE A 289 -9.11 -19.39 2.38
N ASP A 290 -9.48 -18.14 2.08
CA ASP A 290 -9.83 -17.70 0.71
C ASP A 290 -8.64 -17.81 -0.26
N ASP A 291 -7.44 -17.51 0.24
CA ASP A 291 -6.22 -17.59 -0.55
C ASP A 291 -5.57 -18.97 -0.52
N GLU A 292 -6.02 -19.85 0.38
CA GLU A 292 -5.44 -21.16 0.69
C GLU A 292 -3.93 -21.07 0.98
N VAL A 293 -3.56 -20.18 1.91
CA VAL A 293 -2.17 -19.96 2.34
C VAL A 293 -2.05 -20.09 3.86
N LEU A 294 -1.01 -20.79 4.32
CA LEU A 294 -0.58 -20.80 5.72
C LEU A 294 0.64 -19.89 5.90
N ASN A 295 0.45 -18.76 6.55
CA ASN A 295 1.52 -17.83 6.90
C ASN A 295 2.06 -18.19 8.29
N ILE A 296 3.38 -18.26 8.42
CA ILE A 296 4.08 -18.56 9.66
C ILE A 296 5.11 -17.46 9.89
N ASP A 297 4.88 -16.67 10.93
CA ASP A 297 5.83 -15.68 11.40
C ASP A 297 6.53 -16.22 12.65
N ILE A 298 7.85 -16.33 12.59
CA ILE A 298 8.70 -16.72 13.73
C ILE A 298 9.53 -15.52 14.14
N LYS A 299 9.38 -15.11 15.39
CA LYS A 299 10.25 -14.14 16.03
C LYS A 299 11.30 -14.88 16.82
N ASP A 300 12.57 -14.58 16.60
CA ASP A 300 13.66 -15.19 17.35
C ASP A 300 14.04 -14.39 18.60
N VAL A 301 14.93 -14.95 19.43
CA VAL A 301 15.44 -14.31 20.66
C VAL A 301 16.25 -13.04 20.42
N PHE A 302 16.70 -12.81 19.18
CA PHE A 302 17.38 -11.59 18.76
C PHE A 302 16.42 -10.53 18.21
N ASN A 303 15.11 -10.79 18.31
CA ASN A 303 14.04 -9.92 17.83
C ASN A 303 14.03 -9.78 16.29
N GLU A 304 14.64 -10.73 15.57
CA GLU A 304 14.53 -10.86 14.13
C GLU A 304 13.24 -11.60 13.76
N MET A 305 12.65 -11.20 12.63
CA MET A 305 11.38 -11.75 12.14
C MET A 305 11.61 -12.56 10.88
N PHE A 306 11.24 -13.83 10.94
CA PHE A 306 11.28 -14.77 9.83
C PHE A 306 9.87 -15.11 9.38
N LYS A 307 9.68 -15.18 8.06
CA LYS A 307 8.37 -15.42 7.46
C LYS A 307 8.45 -16.61 6.54
N TYR A 308 7.50 -17.52 6.69
CA TYR A 308 7.37 -18.71 5.86
C TYR A 308 5.92 -18.81 5.39
N ASN A 309 5.75 -19.07 4.09
CA ASN A 309 4.44 -19.18 3.48
C ASN A 309 4.31 -20.57 2.87
N ILE A 310 3.26 -21.29 3.21
CA ILE A 310 2.88 -22.56 2.58
C ILE A 310 1.65 -22.31 1.73
N ILE A 311 1.77 -22.48 0.42
CA ILE A 311 0.69 -22.30 -0.54
C ILE A 311 0.11 -23.66 -0.90
N PHE A 312 -1.19 -23.83 -0.71
CA PHE A 312 -1.91 -25.09 -0.97
C PHE A 312 -2.58 -25.18 -2.34
N LYS A 313 -2.44 -24.14 -3.18
CA LYS A 313 -2.97 -24.08 -4.56
C LYS A 313 -2.04 -24.76 -5.55
#